data_AF-A0A1Q4DTE2-F1
#
_entry.id   AF-A0A1Q4DTE2-F1
#
_cell.length_a   1.000
_cell.length_b   1.000
_cell.length_c   1.000
_cell.angle_alpha   90.00
_cell.angle_beta   90.00
_cell.angle_gamma   90.00
#
_symmetry.space_group_name_H-M   'P 1'
#
loop_
_entity.id
_entity.type
_entity.pdbx_description
1 polymer ?
#
loop_
_entity_poly.entity_id
_entity_poly.type
_entity_poly.pdbx_seq_one_letter_code
_entity_poly.pdbx_strand_id
1 'polypeptide(L)'
;MAEHGGVSRPAGDLSLQVIRSADAREIRDRFDRLTALSSYPAKELTLSEVAHFGLPRAGLDDRVNAWRTANFRHLVRGARRAMMARALRLSNFYGSLYLTHVRGDGEVLELGLASMRVVTTAGVNFLVDAMQGIVEPEVLKYHGIGTGATAEATGDTALVTESTTALNPDSTRATGSLTEGGTANVFRTVGTNTVDASVACTEHGIFSQAATGGGTLLDRSVFSVVNLASGDSLQSTYDFTITAGS
;
A
#
# COMPACT_ATOMS: atom_id res chain seq x y z
N MET A 1 -26.42 58.48 53.79
CA MET A 1 -27.26 57.41 53.23
C MET A 1 -26.56 56.97 51.96
N ALA A 2 -26.12 55.71 51.92
CA ALA A 2 -25.22 55.18 50.90
C ALA A 2 -25.96 54.94 49.58
N GLU A 3 -25.32 55.25 48.45
CA GLU A 3 -25.61 54.56 47.18
C GLU A 3 -24.31 54.24 46.43
N HIS A 4 -24.18 52.96 46.09
CA HIS A 4 -23.10 52.32 45.36
C HIS A 4 -23.27 52.53 43.86
N GLY A 5 -22.27 53.12 43.20
CA GLY A 5 -22.11 53.08 41.74
C GLY A 5 -20.83 52.36 41.38
N GLY A 6 -20.92 51.06 41.08
CA GLY A 6 -19.77 50.22 40.72
C GLY A 6 -19.16 50.62 39.37
N VAL A 7 -17.86 50.91 39.38
CA VAL A 7 -17.04 51.03 38.17
C VAL A 7 -16.38 49.68 37.91
N SER A 8 -16.92 48.87 37.00
CA SER A 8 -16.22 47.70 36.47
C SER A 8 -15.38 48.11 35.28
N ARG A 9 -14.08 48.35 35.49
CA ARG A 9 -13.09 48.36 34.41
C ARG A 9 -12.77 46.90 34.05
N PRO A 10 -12.82 46.47 32.79
CA PRO A 10 -12.30 45.16 32.43
C PRO A 10 -10.78 45.17 32.67
N ALA A 11 -10.37 44.38 33.67
CA ALA A 11 -8.97 44.12 33.98
C ALA A 11 -8.49 42.93 33.14
N GLY A 12 -7.37 43.11 32.46
CA GLY A 12 -6.56 42.02 31.90
C GLY A 12 -7.04 41.49 30.55
N ASP A 13 -6.35 41.91 29.50
CA ASP A 13 -6.28 41.17 28.24
C ASP A 13 -5.54 39.85 28.50
N LEU A 14 -6.28 38.80 28.89
CA LEU A 14 -5.78 37.42 28.95
C LEU A 14 -5.68 36.91 27.52
N SER A 15 -4.63 37.33 26.80
CA SER A 15 -4.21 36.66 25.59
C SER A 15 -3.72 35.26 25.96
N LEU A 16 -4.62 34.29 25.84
CA LEU A 16 -4.29 32.87 25.90
C LEU A 16 -3.44 32.56 24.66
N GLN A 17 -2.13 32.73 24.76
CA GLN A 17 -1.22 32.29 23.71
C GLN A 17 -1.15 30.76 23.79
N VAL A 18 -2.08 30.10 23.08
CA VAL A 18 -2.05 28.66 22.86
C VAL A 18 -0.79 28.37 22.03
N ILE A 19 0.30 27.97 22.71
CA ILE A 19 1.45 27.38 22.04
C ILE A 19 0.99 25.99 21.60
N ARG A 20 0.41 25.90 20.40
CA ARG A 20 0.16 24.60 19.76
C ARG A 20 1.51 24.05 19.36
N SER A 21 1.98 23.01 20.07
CA SER A 21 2.96 22.08 19.51
C SER A 21 2.41 21.64 18.15
N ALA A 22 3.15 21.93 17.06
CA ALA A 22 2.83 21.64 15.65
C ALA A 22 1.38 21.16 15.40
N ASP A 23 0.53 22.04 14.87
CA ASP A 23 -0.89 21.77 14.63
C ASP A 23 -1.07 20.36 14.06
N ALA A 24 -1.91 19.51 14.70
CA ALA A 24 -2.16 18.15 14.23
C ALA A 24 -2.62 18.10 12.76
N ARG A 25 -3.18 19.22 12.26
CA ARG A 25 -3.50 19.46 10.86
C ARG A 25 -2.27 19.71 9.99
N GLU A 26 -1.26 20.41 10.47
CA GLU A 26 0.02 20.61 9.79
C GLU A 26 0.82 19.30 9.73
N ILE A 27 0.81 18.49 10.79
CA ILE A 27 1.38 17.14 10.77
C ILE A 27 0.64 16.27 9.75
N ARG A 28 -0.69 16.34 9.71
CA ARG A 28 -1.52 15.60 8.75
C ARG A 28 -1.30 16.09 7.32
N ASP A 29 -1.29 17.39 7.07
CA ASP A 29 -1.00 17.99 5.76
C ASP A 29 0.45 17.75 5.32
N ARG A 30 1.40 17.63 6.26
CA ARG A 30 2.79 17.26 5.97
C ARG A 30 2.90 15.77 5.69
N PHE A 31 2.18 14.92 6.42
CA PHE A 31 2.05 13.50 6.15
C PHE A 31 1.42 13.28 4.78
N ASP A 32 0.26 13.87 4.51
CA ASP A 32 -0.44 13.83 3.22
C ASP A 32 0.44 14.37 2.09
N ARG A 33 1.26 15.40 2.33
CA ARG A 33 2.26 15.90 1.37
C ARG A 33 3.43 14.95 1.17
N LEU A 34 3.96 14.31 2.22
CA LEU A 34 5.02 13.31 2.11
C LEU A 34 4.51 12.05 1.40
N THR A 35 3.29 11.62 1.70
CA THR A 35 2.56 10.55 1.01
C THR A 35 2.24 10.90 -0.44
N ALA A 36 2.01 12.18 -0.76
CA ALA A 36 1.82 12.65 -2.13
C ALA A 36 3.15 12.86 -2.91
N LEU A 37 4.26 13.13 -2.23
CA LEU A 37 5.58 13.38 -2.84
C LEU A 37 6.30 12.10 -3.29
N SER A 38 5.96 10.93 -2.75
CA SER A 38 6.37 9.63 -3.32
C SER A 38 5.34 9.02 -4.26
N SER A 39 4.87 9.83 -5.22
CA SER A 39 3.98 9.33 -6.26
C SER A 39 4.70 8.29 -7.14
N TYR A 40 4.41 7.01 -6.88
CA TYR A 40 4.86 5.92 -7.73
C TYR A 40 4.29 6.09 -9.15
N PRO A 41 5.07 5.78 -10.19
CA PRO A 41 4.86 6.28 -11.56
C PRO A 41 3.62 5.75 -12.29
N ALA A 42 2.87 4.81 -11.71
CA ALA A 42 1.50 4.47 -12.14
C ALA A 42 1.37 3.96 -13.57
N LYS A 43 2.44 3.39 -14.11
CA LYS A 43 2.57 3.06 -15.53
C LYS A 43 3.40 1.80 -15.69
N GLU A 44 3.46 1.30 -16.92
CA GLU A 44 4.42 0.27 -17.31
C GLU A 44 5.87 0.70 -17.03
N LEU A 45 6.54 0.00 -16.12
CA LEU A 45 7.90 0.35 -15.70
C LEU A 45 8.93 -0.04 -16.75
N THR A 46 9.89 0.86 -16.93
CA THR A 46 11.18 0.55 -17.59
C THR A 46 12.13 -0.19 -16.64
N LEU A 47 13.18 -0.82 -17.18
CA LEU A 47 14.22 -1.45 -16.36
C LEU A 47 14.88 -0.46 -15.39
N SER A 48 15.11 0.78 -15.85
CA SER A 48 15.69 1.82 -15.01
C SER A 48 14.76 2.22 -13.88
N GLU A 49 13.44 2.26 -14.11
CA GLU A 49 12.46 2.56 -13.06
C GLU A 49 12.30 1.39 -12.08
N VAL A 50 12.27 0.14 -12.56
CA VAL A 50 12.31 -1.05 -11.69
C VAL A 50 13.55 -1.00 -10.80
N ALA A 51 14.71 -0.66 -11.36
CA ALA A 51 15.93 -0.49 -10.60
C ALA A 51 15.84 0.69 -9.60
N HIS A 52 15.28 1.82 -10.03
CA HIS A 52 15.16 3.04 -9.23
C HIS A 52 14.30 2.84 -7.97
N PHE A 53 13.17 2.15 -8.12
CA PHE A 53 12.21 1.92 -7.04
C PHE A 53 12.48 0.64 -6.25
N GLY A 54 13.17 -0.33 -6.83
CA GLY A 54 13.34 -1.65 -6.23
C GLY A 54 14.75 -1.98 -5.71
N LEU A 55 15.79 -1.26 -6.17
CA LEU A 55 17.17 -1.52 -5.75
C LEU A 55 17.69 -0.52 -4.71
N PRO A 56 18.71 -0.91 -3.92
CA PRO A 56 19.41 -0.01 -3.03
C PRO A 56 20.09 1.12 -3.80
N ARG A 57 20.07 2.33 -3.24
CA ARG A 57 20.62 3.54 -3.86
C ARG A 57 21.23 4.47 -2.83
N ALA A 58 22.25 5.22 -3.24
CA ALA A 58 22.83 6.28 -2.43
C ALA A 58 21.77 7.36 -2.10
N GLY A 59 21.77 7.85 -0.87
CA GLY A 59 20.85 8.88 -0.39
C GLY A 59 19.51 8.37 0.17
N LEU A 60 19.28 7.06 0.17
CA LEU A 60 18.14 6.45 0.88
C LEU A 60 18.54 6.08 2.33
N ASP A 61 17.54 5.98 3.21
CA ASP A 61 17.72 5.46 4.57
C ASP A 61 18.35 4.05 4.52
N ASP A 62 19.31 3.78 5.41
CA ASP A 62 20.03 2.51 5.45
C ASP A 62 19.10 1.31 5.67
N ARG A 63 18.00 1.49 6.42
CA ARG A 63 16.99 0.45 6.65
C ARG A 63 16.24 0.13 5.36
N VAL A 64 15.92 1.15 4.56
CA VAL A 64 15.28 0.99 3.25
C VAL A 64 16.23 0.26 2.30
N ASN A 65 17.51 0.66 2.26
CA ASN A 65 18.52 0.00 1.43
C ASN A 65 18.77 -1.46 1.85
N ALA A 66 18.83 -1.74 3.16
CA ALA A 66 18.96 -3.09 3.68
C ALA A 66 17.75 -3.96 3.29
N TRP A 67 16.54 -3.43 3.44
CA TRP A 67 15.32 -4.13 3.04
C TRP A 67 15.29 -4.39 1.53
N ARG A 68 15.60 -3.40 0.69
CA ARG A 68 15.65 -3.58 -0.78
C ARG A 68 16.69 -4.61 -1.20
N THR A 69 17.83 -4.64 -0.52
CA THR A 69 18.86 -5.68 -0.74
C THR A 69 18.30 -7.07 -0.46
N ALA A 70 17.63 -7.25 0.69
CA ALA A 70 17.01 -8.51 1.04
C ALA A 70 15.88 -8.89 0.06
N ASN A 71 15.08 -7.90 -0.38
CA ASN A 71 13.92 -8.10 -1.25
C ASN A 71 14.28 -8.39 -2.71
N PHE A 72 15.53 -8.15 -3.12
CA PHE A 72 15.99 -8.26 -4.50
C PHE A 72 15.54 -9.54 -5.23
N ARG A 73 15.61 -10.70 -4.57
CA ARG A 73 15.20 -11.99 -5.16
C ARG A 73 13.72 -12.05 -5.52
N HIS A 74 12.86 -11.42 -4.72
CA HIS A 74 11.41 -11.40 -4.92
C HIS A 74 11.08 -10.53 -6.13
N LEU A 75 11.71 -9.35 -6.19
CA LEU A 75 11.59 -8.40 -7.28
C LEU A 75 12.03 -8.99 -8.63
N VAL A 76 13.25 -9.54 -8.72
CA VAL A 76 13.82 -10.03 -9.98
C VAL A 76 13.00 -11.16 -10.59
N ARG A 77 12.44 -12.05 -9.75
CA ARG A 77 11.58 -13.16 -10.21
C ARG A 77 10.30 -12.65 -10.90
N GLY A 78 9.76 -11.51 -10.47
CA GLY A 78 8.63 -10.84 -11.12
C GLY A 78 9.05 -10.07 -12.37
N ALA A 79 10.01 -9.15 -12.19
CA ALA A 79 10.50 -8.28 -13.24
C ALA A 79 10.93 -9.08 -14.48
N ARG A 80 11.61 -10.22 -14.34
CA ARG A 80 12.02 -11.05 -15.48
C ARG A 80 10.86 -11.46 -16.39
N ARG A 81 9.68 -11.76 -15.84
CA ARG A 81 8.51 -12.16 -16.66
C ARG A 81 7.87 -10.97 -17.36
N ALA A 82 7.66 -9.86 -16.65
CA ALA A 82 7.13 -8.63 -17.25
C ALA A 82 8.06 -8.13 -18.37
N MET A 83 9.36 -8.13 -18.13
CA MET A 83 10.36 -7.70 -19.11
C MET A 83 10.47 -8.63 -20.31
N MET A 84 10.35 -9.95 -20.10
CA MET A 84 10.34 -10.92 -21.21
C MET A 84 9.11 -10.74 -22.10
N ALA A 85 7.92 -10.58 -21.51
CA ALA A 85 6.70 -10.32 -22.27
C ALA A 85 6.82 -9.02 -23.08
N ARG A 86 7.34 -7.95 -22.48
CA ARG A 86 7.62 -6.69 -23.16
C ARG A 86 8.63 -6.85 -24.31
N ALA A 87 9.73 -7.59 -24.09
CA ALA A 87 10.73 -7.83 -25.13
C ALA A 87 10.18 -8.62 -26.33
N LEU A 88 9.27 -9.55 -26.07
CA LEU A 88 8.57 -10.35 -27.08
C LEU A 88 7.30 -9.68 -27.63
N ARG A 89 6.96 -8.47 -27.14
CA ARG A 89 5.73 -7.73 -27.49
C ARG A 89 4.43 -8.52 -27.26
N LEU A 90 4.43 -9.35 -26.21
CA LEU A 90 3.27 -10.12 -25.80
C LEU A 90 2.42 -9.31 -24.82
N SER A 91 1.11 -9.27 -25.06
CA SER A 91 0.14 -8.83 -24.05
C SER A 91 0.24 -9.73 -22.81
N ASN A 92 0.12 -9.12 -21.64
CA ASN A 92 0.10 -9.80 -20.37
C ASN A 92 -0.65 -8.98 -19.30
N PHE A 93 -0.91 -9.66 -18.18
CA PHE A 93 -1.36 -9.05 -16.93
C PHE A 93 -0.26 -9.19 -15.89
N TYR A 94 0.02 -8.14 -15.14
CA TYR A 94 0.88 -8.23 -13.97
C TYR A 94 0.54 -7.14 -12.94
N GLY A 95 0.69 -7.47 -11.66
CA GLY A 95 0.67 -6.50 -10.57
C GLY A 95 2.05 -5.92 -10.33
N SER A 96 2.14 -4.66 -9.91
CA SER A 96 3.32 -4.04 -9.31
C SER A 96 2.95 -3.55 -7.91
N LEU A 97 3.62 -4.07 -6.90
CA LEU A 97 3.38 -3.72 -5.49
C LEU A 97 4.46 -2.78 -5.00
N TYR A 98 4.06 -1.62 -4.50
CA TYR A 98 4.92 -0.72 -3.75
C TYR A 98 4.52 -0.67 -2.28
N LEU A 99 5.51 -0.61 -1.40
CA LEU A 99 5.30 -0.60 0.04
C LEU A 99 5.87 0.66 0.69
N THR A 100 5.12 1.17 1.65
CA THR A 100 5.54 2.25 2.55
C THR A 100 5.20 1.84 3.97
N HIS A 101 6.21 1.74 4.84
CA HIS A 101 6.03 1.45 6.27
C HIS A 101 5.89 2.78 7.01
N VAL A 102 4.72 2.99 7.61
CA VAL A 102 4.42 4.14 8.46
C VAL A 102 4.47 3.65 9.90
N ARG A 103 5.38 4.20 10.71
CA ARG A 103 5.49 3.85 12.12
C ARG A 103 4.45 4.58 12.97
N GLY A 104 4.15 4.03 14.14
CA GLY A 104 3.22 4.65 15.10
C GLY A 104 3.64 6.05 15.58
N ASP A 105 4.91 6.42 15.45
CA ASP A 105 5.43 7.77 15.74
C ASP A 105 5.34 8.74 14.55
N GLY A 106 4.87 8.27 13.40
CA GLY A 106 4.76 9.03 12.15
C GLY A 106 6.00 9.00 11.27
N GLU A 107 7.06 8.25 11.63
CA GLU A 107 8.18 8.00 10.71
C GLU A 107 7.72 7.21 9.49
N VAL A 108 8.12 7.65 8.30
CA VAL A 108 7.75 7.03 7.02
C VAL A 108 8.98 6.45 6.34
N LEU A 109 8.94 5.15 6.07
CA LEU A 109 9.98 4.40 5.35
C LEU A 109 9.44 3.95 3.99
N GLU A 110 9.92 4.58 2.92
CA GLU A 110 9.53 4.30 1.55
C GLU A 110 10.30 3.10 0.98
N LEU A 111 9.81 1.90 1.30
CA LEU A 111 10.44 0.64 0.89
C LEU A 111 10.51 0.52 -0.63
N GLY A 112 9.54 1.06 -1.36
CA GLY A 112 9.52 1.12 -2.82
C GLY A 112 8.94 -0.15 -3.45
N LEU A 113 9.40 -0.49 -4.66
CA LEU A 113 8.87 -1.60 -5.45
C LEU A 113 9.24 -2.95 -4.81
N ALA A 114 8.25 -3.60 -4.24
CA ALA A 114 8.37 -4.85 -3.48
C ALA A 114 8.23 -6.09 -4.36
N SER A 115 7.26 -6.12 -5.25
CA SER A 115 6.95 -7.29 -6.08
C SER A 115 6.38 -6.88 -7.43
N MET A 116 6.47 -7.80 -8.39
CA MET A 116 5.77 -7.70 -9.68
C MET A 116 5.04 -9.02 -10.03
N ARG A 117 4.44 -9.67 -9.03
CA ARG A 117 3.81 -11.01 -9.09
C ARG A 117 2.81 -11.20 -7.95
N VAL A 118 1.90 -12.15 -8.01
CA VAL A 118 1.45 -12.99 -9.13
C VAL A 118 -0.05 -12.84 -9.26
N VAL A 119 -0.51 -12.47 -10.46
CA VAL A 119 -1.94 -12.51 -10.80
C VAL A 119 -2.37 -13.97 -10.84
N THR A 120 -3.38 -14.32 -10.04
CA THR A 120 -3.82 -15.70 -9.86
C THR A 120 -4.80 -16.11 -10.95
N THR A 121 -5.00 -17.42 -11.11
CA THR A 121 -6.03 -17.97 -11.98
C THR A 121 -7.43 -17.55 -11.51
N ALA A 122 -7.66 -17.49 -10.19
CA ALA A 122 -8.94 -17.01 -9.64
C ALA A 122 -9.20 -15.54 -10.00
N GLY A 123 -8.16 -14.70 -9.94
CA GLY A 123 -8.22 -13.30 -10.38
C GLY A 123 -8.55 -13.14 -11.86
N VAL A 124 -7.88 -13.91 -12.74
CA VAL A 124 -8.18 -13.88 -14.18
C VAL A 124 -9.61 -14.33 -14.46
N ASN A 125 -10.08 -15.41 -13.81
CA ASN A 125 -11.46 -15.88 -13.95
C ASN A 125 -12.47 -14.81 -13.50
N PHE A 126 -12.21 -14.12 -12.39
CA PHE A 126 -13.04 -13.02 -11.91
C PHE A 126 -13.15 -11.88 -12.93
N LEU A 127 -12.05 -11.52 -13.59
CA LEU A 127 -12.09 -10.51 -14.64
C LEU A 127 -12.90 -10.95 -15.87
N VAL A 128 -12.86 -12.24 -16.22
CA VAL A 128 -13.73 -12.80 -17.28
C VAL A 128 -15.20 -12.75 -16.87
N ASP A 129 -15.52 -13.11 -15.63
CA ASP A 129 -16.89 -13.02 -15.07
C ASP A 129 -17.37 -11.55 -15.06
N ALA A 130 -16.48 -10.60 -14.80
CA ALA A 130 -16.79 -9.17 -14.88
C ALA A 130 -17.14 -8.73 -16.31
N MET A 131 -16.42 -9.24 -17.31
CA MET A 131 -16.74 -8.98 -18.73
C MET A 131 -18.07 -9.61 -19.16
N GLN A 132 -18.52 -10.67 -18.48
CA GLN A 132 -19.85 -11.25 -18.67
C GLN A 132 -20.97 -10.48 -17.95
N GLY A 133 -20.63 -9.49 -17.13
CA GLY A 133 -21.58 -8.73 -16.32
C GLY A 133 -22.11 -9.51 -15.10
N ILE A 134 -21.40 -10.55 -14.64
CA ILE A 134 -21.79 -11.37 -13.48
C ILE A 134 -21.29 -10.76 -12.17
N VAL A 135 -20.12 -10.12 -12.21
CA VAL A 135 -19.50 -9.45 -11.07
C VAL A 135 -19.01 -8.06 -11.46
N GLU A 136 -18.77 -7.23 -10.46
CA GLU A 136 -18.28 -5.86 -10.60
C GLU A 136 -16.76 -5.82 -10.34
N PRO A 137 -15.90 -5.40 -11.29
CA PRO A 137 -14.45 -5.45 -11.14
C PRO A 137 -13.91 -4.50 -10.06
N GLU A 138 -14.62 -3.43 -9.71
CA GLU A 138 -14.23 -2.43 -8.72
C GLU A 138 -14.15 -2.96 -7.28
N VAL A 139 -14.65 -4.17 -7.01
CA VAL A 139 -14.52 -4.78 -5.69
C VAL A 139 -13.12 -5.34 -5.43
N LEU A 140 -12.29 -5.51 -6.48
CA LEU A 140 -10.89 -5.96 -6.39
C LEU A 140 -9.96 -4.86 -5.85
N LYS A 141 -10.25 -4.38 -4.64
CA LYS A 141 -9.57 -3.26 -3.99
C LYS A 141 -9.22 -3.51 -2.54
N TYR A 142 -9.43 -4.71 -2.00
CA TYR A 142 -9.18 -4.96 -0.58
C TYR A 142 -7.79 -5.53 -0.37
N HIS A 143 -6.96 -4.82 0.40
CA HIS A 143 -5.56 -5.17 0.65
C HIS A 143 -5.45 -6.05 1.89
N GLY A 144 -5.12 -7.32 1.68
CA GLY A 144 -4.73 -8.25 2.75
C GLY A 144 -3.23 -8.25 2.94
N ILE A 145 -2.79 -8.43 4.19
CA ILE A 145 -1.39 -8.66 4.54
C ILE A 145 -1.28 -9.94 5.38
N GLY A 146 -0.12 -10.58 5.35
CA GLY A 146 0.09 -11.85 6.04
C GLY A 146 1.54 -12.19 6.33
N THR A 147 1.74 -13.36 6.91
CA THR A 147 3.06 -13.87 7.38
C THR A 147 3.54 -15.09 6.60
N GLY A 148 2.80 -15.51 5.57
CA GLY A 148 3.17 -16.60 4.69
C GLY A 148 4.38 -16.25 3.83
N ALA A 149 5.39 -17.12 3.84
CA ALA A 149 6.62 -16.96 3.07
C ALA A 149 6.76 -17.96 1.91
N THR A 150 5.76 -18.84 1.72
CA THR A 150 5.72 -19.77 0.59
C THR A 150 5.64 -18.99 -0.71
N ALA A 151 6.45 -19.38 -1.69
CA ALA A 151 6.44 -18.77 -3.02
C ALA A 151 5.04 -18.77 -3.62
N GLU A 152 4.65 -17.63 -4.16
CA GLU A 152 3.34 -17.39 -4.77
C GLU A 152 3.17 -18.24 -6.02
N ALA A 153 1.99 -18.82 -6.12
CA ALA A 153 1.56 -19.66 -7.23
C ALA A 153 0.31 -19.07 -7.88
N THR A 154 0.14 -19.31 -9.18
CA THR A 154 -1.09 -18.90 -9.88
C THR A 154 -2.33 -19.61 -9.35
N GLY A 155 -2.16 -20.78 -8.70
CA GLY A 155 -3.24 -21.52 -8.07
C GLY A 155 -3.63 -21.03 -6.67
N ASP A 156 -2.93 -20.03 -6.11
CA ASP A 156 -3.29 -19.48 -4.81
C ASP A 156 -4.68 -18.83 -4.89
N THR A 157 -5.54 -19.15 -3.93
CA THR A 157 -6.89 -18.55 -3.79
C THR A 157 -7.01 -17.66 -2.56
N ALA A 158 -5.98 -17.64 -1.71
CA ALA A 158 -5.88 -16.82 -0.49
C ALA A 158 -4.41 -16.53 -0.19
N LEU A 159 -4.16 -15.65 0.79
CA LEU A 159 -2.84 -15.57 1.42
C LEU A 159 -2.57 -16.87 2.18
N VAL A 160 -1.30 -17.25 2.29
CA VAL A 160 -0.92 -18.51 2.96
C VAL A 160 -1.18 -18.42 4.45
N THR A 161 -0.85 -17.29 5.06
CA THR A 161 -1.12 -16.99 6.47
C THR A 161 -1.59 -15.55 6.59
N GLU A 162 -2.85 -15.30 6.23
CA GLU A 162 -3.47 -13.97 6.35
C GLU A 162 -3.50 -13.49 7.81
N SER A 163 -3.12 -12.24 8.05
CA SER A 163 -3.26 -11.61 9.35
C SER A 163 -4.74 -11.34 9.63
N THR A 164 -5.22 -11.78 10.79
CA THR A 164 -6.62 -11.60 11.21
C THR A 164 -6.71 -10.81 12.51
N THR A 165 -6.05 -11.26 13.57
CA THR A 165 -6.16 -10.71 14.94
C THR A 165 -5.15 -9.61 15.29
N ALA A 166 -4.39 -9.15 14.30
CA ALA A 166 -3.39 -8.11 14.48
C ALA A 166 -3.68 -6.89 13.61
N LEU A 167 -4.79 -6.92 12.87
CA LEU A 167 -5.25 -5.83 12.04
C LEU A 167 -6.14 -4.92 12.88
N ASN A 168 -6.13 -3.63 12.59
CA ASN A 168 -7.07 -2.70 13.19
C ASN A 168 -7.97 -2.08 12.10
N PRO A 169 -9.27 -2.43 12.04
CA PRO A 169 -9.95 -3.41 12.90
C PRO A 169 -9.62 -4.86 12.54
N ASP A 170 -9.86 -5.77 13.49
CA ASP A 170 -9.61 -7.20 13.32
C ASP A 170 -10.36 -7.77 12.11
N SER A 171 -9.74 -8.77 11.48
CA SER A 171 -10.30 -9.56 10.37
C SER A 171 -10.81 -8.70 9.21
N THR A 172 -10.24 -7.50 9.05
CA THR A 172 -10.66 -6.50 8.06
C THR A 172 -9.47 -6.04 7.23
N ARG A 173 -9.49 -6.39 5.95
CA ARG A 173 -8.54 -5.90 4.95
C ARG A 173 -8.73 -4.40 4.73
N ALA A 174 -7.66 -3.71 4.39
CA ALA A 174 -7.75 -2.29 4.09
C ALA A 174 -8.50 -2.06 2.78
N THR A 175 -9.47 -1.16 2.79
CA THR A 175 -10.16 -0.73 1.56
C THR A 175 -9.24 0.18 0.77
N GLY A 176 -8.92 -0.24 -0.44
CA GLY A 176 -8.08 0.51 -1.35
C GLY A 176 -8.85 1.58 -2.15
N SER A 177 -8.12 2.58 -2.63
CA SER A 177 -8.64 3.56 -3.60
C SER A 177 -9.03 2.91 -4.93
N LEU A 178 -9.84 3.61 -5.72
CA LEU A 178 -10.16 3.24 -7.09
C LEU A 178 -9.70 4.37 -8.00
N THR A 179 -8.54 4.21 -8.62
CA THR A 179 -7.94 5.26 -9.45
C THR A 179 -7.40 4.67 -10.74
N GLU A 180 -7.58 5.40 -11.84
CA GLU A 180 -6.75 5.18 -13.02
C GLU A 180 -5.29 5.50 -12.67
N GLY A 181 -4.36 4.72 -13.21
CA GLY A 181 -2.94 4.99 -13.10
C GLY A 181 -2.53 6.23 -13.90
N GLY A 182 -1.23 6.33 -14.18
CA GLY A 182 -0.65 7.33 -15.07
C GLY A 182 -0.97 7.03 -16.54
N THR A 183 -1.48 5.84 -16.84
CA THR A 183 -2.02 5.43 -18.14
C THR A 183 -3.31 4.63 -17.95
N ALA A 184 -4.23 4.73 -18.91
CA ALA A 184 -5.56 4.09 -18.86
C ALA A 184 -5.55 2.56 -18.79
N ASN A 185 -4.41 1.93 -19.10
CA ASN A 185 -4.24 0.48 -19.02
C ASN A 185 -3.70 0.00 -17.66
N VAL A 186 -3.60 0.90 -16.68
CA VAL A 186 -3.18 0.61 -15.31
C VAL A 186 -4.31 0.97 -14.36
N PHE A 187 -4.80 -0.04 -13.63
CA PHE A 187 -5.68 0.17 -12.48
C PHE A 187 -4.83 0.29 -11.22
N ARG A 188 -5.02 1.36 -10.46
CA ARG A 188 -4.33 1.60 -9.19
C ARG A 188 -5.29 1.53 -8.03
N THR A 189 -4.88 0.79 -7.01
CA THR A 189 -5.53 0.78 -5.69
C THR A 189 -4.50 0.94 -4.57
N VAL A 190 -4.77 1.86 -3.65
CA VAL A 190 -3.90 2.18 -2.50
C VAL A 190 -4.67 1.91 -1.23
N GLY A 191 -4.19 0.96 -0.43
CA GLY A 191 -4.77 0.58 0.86
C GLY A 191 -3.73 0.64 1.97
N THR A 192 -4.17 0.99 3.19
CA THR A 192 -3.32 1.08 4.37
C THR A 192 -3.82 0.13 5.45
N ASN A 193 -3.07 -0.93 5.73
CA ASN A 193 -3.35 -1.83 6.84
C ASN A 193 -2.65 -1.29 8.09
N THR A 194 -3.41 -0.87 9.09
CA THR A 194 -2.90 -0.55 10.44
C THR A 194 -2.92 -1.81 11.29
N VAL A 195 -1.92 -1.98 12.15
CA VAL A 195 -1.84 -3.10 13.08
C VAL A 195 -1.94 -2.64 14.53
N ASP A 196 -2.55 -3.45 15.39
CA ASP A 196 -2.62 -3.24 16.85
C ASP A 196 -1.86 -4.33 17.63
N ALA A 197 -1.19 -5.23 16.92
CA ALA A 197 -0.25 -6.20 17.45
C ALA A 197 0.97 -6.36 16.52
N SER A 198 2.02 -7.02 17.00
CA SER A 198 3.22 -7.24 16.20
C SER A 198 2.96 -8.21 15.04
N VAL A 199 3.39 -7.84 13.83
CA VAL A 199 3.26 -8.65 12.61
C VAL A 199 4.58 -8.65 11.83
N ALA A 200 5.11 -9.84 11.54
CA ALA A 200 6.24 -10.02 10.63
C ALA A 200 5.70 -10.23 9.19
N CYS A 201 5.30 -9.14 8.54
CA CYS A 201 4.59 -9.18 7.28
C CYS A 201 5.51 -9.61 6.12
N THR A 202 5.12 -10.62 5.35
CA THR A 202 5.91 -11.16 4.22
C THR A 202 5.08 -11.35 2.95
N GLU A 203 3.77 -11.15 3.02
CA GLU A 203 2.88 -11.29 1.87
C GLU A 203 1.79 -10.21 1.88
N HIS A 204 1.35 -9.88 0.68
CA HIS A 204 0.26 -8.97 0.39
C HIS A 204 -0.63 -9.59 -0.68
N GLY A 205 -1.92 -9.28 -0.66
CA GLY A 205 -2.83 -9.67 -1.71
C GLY A 205 -3.95 -8.67 -1.93
N ILE A 206 -4.51 -8.70 -3.14
CA ILE A 206 -5.71 -7.94 -3.52
C ILE A 206 -6.91 -8.88 -3.58
N PHE A 207 -7.97 -8.51 -2.89
CA PHE A 207 -9.17 -9.31 -2.73
C PHE A 207 -10.43 -8.57 -3.19
N SER A 208 -11.47 -9.36 -3.50
CA SER A 208 -12.81 -8.89 -3.83
C SER A 208 -13.69 -8.56 -2.62
N GLN A 209 -13.20 -8.75 -1.39
CA GLN A 209 -13.99 -8.61 -0.16
C GLN A 209 -13.15 -8.05 1.00
N ALA A 210 -13.75 -7.20 1.83
CA ALA A 210 -13.13 -6.57 3.00
C ALA A 210 -12.79 -7.56 4.13
N ALA A 211 -13.73 -8.45 4.48
CA ALA A 211 -13.50 -9.40 5.56
C ALA A 211 -12.49 -10.48 5.13
N THR A 212 -11.57 -10.83 6.04
CA THR A 212 -10.59 -11.91 5.85
C THR A 212 -11.29 -13.28 5.75
N GLY A 213 -10.64 -14.26 5.13
CA GLY A 213 -11.17 -15.62 5.00
C GLY A 213 -12.23 -15.81 3.90
N GLY A 214 -12.50 -14.78 3.09
CA GLY A 214 -13.38 -14.86 1.92
C GLY A 214 -12.91 -13.98 0.76
N GLY A 215 -13.75 -13.89 -0.27
CA GLY A 215 -13.47 -13.16 -1.51
C GLY A 215 -12.52 -13.89 -2.47
N THR A 216 -12.41 -13.35 -3.68
CA THR A 216 -11.50 -13.81 -4.72
C THR A 216 -10.17 -13.07 -4.62
N LEU A 217 -9.06 -13.82 -4.64
CA LEU A 217 -7.70 -13.28 -4.68
C LEU A 217 -7.31 -12.91 -6.12
N LEU A 218 -7.08 -11.64 -6.42
CA LEU A 218 -6.59 -11.17 -7.73
C LEU A 218 -5.10 -11.45 -7.90
N ASP A 219 -4.28 -10.99 -6.96
CA ASP A 219 -2.82 -11.08 -6.99
C ASP A 219 -2.31 -11.33 -5.59
N ARG A 220 -1.27 -12.17 -5.48
CA ARG A 220 -0.51 -12.38 -4.25
C ARG A 220 0.96 -12.07 -4.49
N SER A 221 1.51 -11.20 -3.66
CA SER A 221 2.90 -10.76 -3.66
C SER A 221 3.60 -11.21 -2.38
N VAL A 222 4.75 -11.89 -2.49
CA VAL A 222 5.65 -12.20 -1.37
C VAL A 222 6.89 -11.34 -1.49
N PHE A 223 7.29 -10.78 -0.36
CA PHE A 223 8.42 -9.86 -0.22
C PHE A 223 9.22 -10.17 1.05
N SER A 224 10.38 -9.54 1.17
CA SER A 224 11.19 -9.63 2.39
C SER A 224 10.48 -9.00 3.58
N VAL A 225 10.62 -9.61 4.76
CA VAL A 225 9.87 -9.25 5.96
C VAL A 225 9.85 -7.74 6.25
N VAL A 226 8.65 -7.22 6.54
CA VAL A 226 8.40 -5.91 7.10
C VAL A 226 7.83 -6.12 8.50
N ASN A 227 8.62 -5.80 9.53
CA ASN A 227 8.18 -5.94 10.92
C ASN A 227 7.37 -4.71 11.31
N LEU A 228 6.10 -4.93 11.64
CA LEU A 228 5.17 -3.92 12.12
C LEU A 228 4.95 -4.12 13.62
N ALA A 229 5.05 -3.05 14.40
CA ALA A 229 4.64 -3.02 15.80
C ALA A 229 3.22 -2.45 15.93
N SER A 230 2.57 -2.63 17.08
CA SER A 230 1.28 -1.99 17.36
C SER A 230 1.33 -0.49 17.09
N GLY A 231 0.38 0.02 16.32
CA GLY A 231 0.31 1.41 15.87
C GLY A 231 1.01 1.67 14.52
N ASP A 232 1.82 0.74 14.03
CA ASP A 232 2.38 0.83 12.69
C ASP A 232 1.32 0.57 11.62
N SER A 233 1.59 1.03 10.40
CA SER A 233 0.80 0.75 9.22
C SER A 233 1.69 0.38 8.04
N LEU A 234 1.18 -0.51 7.19
CA LEU A 234 1.76 -0.81 5.90
C LEU A 234 0.83 -0.27 4.81
N GLN A 235 1.25 0.80 4.16
CA GLN A 235 0.57 1.30 2.97
C GLN A 235 1.09 0.53 1.76
N SER A 236 0.14 -0.02 1.00
CA SER A 236 0.38 -0.80 -0.20
C SER A 236 -0.23 -0.08 -1.39
N THR A 237 0.61 0.36 -2.33
CA THR A 237 0.17 0.87 -3.64
C THR A 237 0.30 -0.27 -4.64
N TYR A 238 -0.82 -0.72 -5.17
CA TYR A 238 -0.88 -1.81 -6.13
C TYR A 238 -1.34 -1.29 -7.49
N ASP A 239 -0.50 -1.52 -8.50
CA ASP A 239 -0.78 -1.21 -9.90
C ASP A 239 -1.01 -2.50 -10.67
N PHE A 240 -2.25 -2.75 -11.09
CA PHE A 240 -2.59 -3.83 -12.03
C PHE A 240 -2.45 -3.33 -13.46
N THR A 241 -1.47 -3.84 -14.18
CA THR A 241 -1.22 -3.48 -15.57
C THR A 241 -1.80 -4.52 -16.52
N ILE A 242 -2.58 -4.03 -17.50
CA ILE A 242 -3.03 -4.77 -18.67
C ILE A 242 -2.23 -4.26 -19.87
N THR A 243 -1.29 -5.03 -20.40
CA THR A 243 -0.47 -4.54 -21.52
C THR A 243 -1.14 -4.78 -22.87
N ALA A 244 -1.07 -3.79 -23.75
CA ALA A 244 -1.51 -3.93 -25.12
C ALA A 244 -0.55 -4.84 -25.91
N GLY A 245 -1.10 -5.61 -26.84
CA GLY A 245 -0.31 -6.43 -27.77
C GLY A 245 0.21 -5.62 -28.95
N SER A 246 1.13 -6.21 -29.72
CA SER A 246 1.58 -5.71 -31.02
C SER A 246 1.05 -6.53 -32.18
#